data_AF-A0A9W6DEC5-F1
#
_entry.id   AF-A0A9W6DEC5-F1
#
_cell.length_a   1.000
_cell.length_b   1.000
_cell.length_c   1.000
_cell.angle_alpha   90.00
_cell.angle_beta   90.00
_cell.angle_gamma   90.00
#
_symmetry.space_group_name_H-M   'P 1'
#
loop_
_entity.id
_entity.type
_entity.pdbx_description
1 polymer ?
#
loop_
_entity_poly.entity_id
_entity_poly.type
_entity_poly.pdbx_seq_one_letter_code
_entity_poly.pdbx_strand_id
1 'polypeptide(L)'
;MITDILSLKKYLGSNSSLNIGILDNKMVEFLTYLNDEQLLVIFKNYHIIFIPEWVRLEINDSDKRQKFIDSINELLDIDIYYIDENDYLELVDSRDLLLMKIFFSCCFPIAEVNSFIQKNIIKGKELEDIEIEYNVWLKNIYENGFKGDYLANGRIKRKNAG
;
A
#
# COMPACT_ATOMS: atom_id res chain seq x y z
N MET A 1 0.08 -22.77 -2.53
CA MET A 1 0.76 -21.55 -2.06
C MET A 1 1.24 -20.82 -3.30
N ILE A 2 0.77 -19.59 -3.52
CA ILE A 2 1.24 -18.75 -4.62
C ILE A 2 2.62 -18.23 -4.21
N THR A 3 3.66 -18.53 -4.99
CA THR A 3 5.06 -18.28 -4.62
C THR A 3 5.72 -17.15 -5.40
N ASP A 4 5.04 -16.61 -6.41
CA ASP A 4 5.58 -15.60 -7.32
C ASP A 4 4.45 -14.74 -7.91
N ILE A 5 4.84 -13.58 -8.44
CA ILE A 5 3.90 -12.57 -8.93
C ILE A 5 3.08 -13.03 -10.15
N LEU A 6 3.64 -13.89 -11.02
CA LEU A 6 2.96 -14.40 -12.20
C LEU A 6 1.86 -15.39 -11.81
N SER A 7 2.16 -16.25 -10.84
CA SER A 7 1.19 -17.16 -10.22
C SER A 7 0.07 -16.37 -9.53
N LEU A 8 0.39 -15.28 -8.83
CA LEU A 8 -0.59 -14.40 -8.19
C LEU A 8 -1.50 -13.76 -9.23
N LYS A 9 -0.90 -13.15 -10.25
CA LYS A 9 -1.61 -12.52 -11.37
C LYS A 9 -2.58 -13.48 -12.06
N LYS A 10 -2.14 -14.72 -12.32
CA LYS A 10 -3.00 -15.75 -12.91
C LYS A 10 -4.17 -16.12 -12.00
N TYR A 11 -3.92 -16.28 -10.70
CA TYR A 11 -4.95 -16.59 -9.72
C TYR A 11 -6.00 -15.46 -9.64
N LEU A 12 -5.56 -14.21 -9.55
CA LEU A 12 -6.42 -13.03 -9.55
C LEU A 12 -7.25 -12.93 -10.84
N GLY A 13 -6.63 -13.14 -12.00
CA GLY A 13 -7.31 -13.08 -13.31
C GLY A 13 -8.32 -14.22 -13.54
N SER A 14 -8.19 -15.34 -12.83
CA SER A 14 -9.11 -16.48 -12.95
C SER A 14 -10.37 -16.38 -12.07
N ASN A 15 -10.41 -15.45 -11.11
CA ASN A 15 -11.51 -15.32 -10.16
C ASN A 15 -12.14 -13.92 -10.24
N SER A 16 -13.32 -13.82 -10.86
CA SER A 16 -13.99 -12.52 -11.09
C SER A 16 -14.63 -11.89 -9.85
N SER A 17 -14.60 -12.54 -8.68
CA SER A 17 -15.30 -12.09 -7.46
C SER A 17 -14.44 -12.22 -6.20
N LEU A 18 -13.17 -11.81 -6.28
CA LEU A 18 -12.30 -11.74 -5.12
C LEU A 18 -12.43 -10.39 -4.42
N ASN A 19 -12.87 -10.43 -3.18
CA ASN A 19 -12.69 -9.31 -2.24
C ASN A 19 -11.26 -9.38 -1.68
N ILE A 20 -10.47 -8.37 -1.99
CA ILE A 20 -9.06 -8.26 -1.59
C ILE A 20 -8.94 -7.10 -0.60
N GLY A 21 -8.33 -7.36 0.55
CA GLY A 21 -7.97 -6.33 1.52
C GLY A 21 -6.49 -5.96 1.37
N ILE A 22 -6.16 -4.71 1.67
CA ILE A 22 -4.77 -4.25 1.80
C ILE A 22 -4.62 -3.73 3.23
N LEU A 23 -3.62 -4.23 3.95
CA LEU A 23 -3.33 -3.75 5.31
C LEU A 23 -2.16 -2.77 5.26
N ASP A 24 -2.39 -1.59 5.83
CA ASP A 24 -1.34 -0.67 6.19
C ASP A 24 -0.84 -0.95 7.62
N ASN A 25 0.26 -0.31 7.99
CA ASN A 25 0.83 -0.48 9.31
C ASN A 25 -0.15 -0.06 10.44
N LYS A 26 -0.90 1.05 10.27
CA LYS A 26 -1.78 1.54 11.34
C LYS A 26 -2.98 0.64 11.54
N MET A 27 -3.53 0.07 10.46
CA MET A 27 -4.58 -0.93 10.55
C MET A 27 -4.09 -2.17 11.28
N VAL A 28 -2.89 -2.68 10.99
CA VAL A 28 -2.33 -3.82 11.73
C VAL A 28 -2.22 -3.52 13.22
N GLU A 29 -1.69 -2.35 13.59
CA GLU A 29 -1.63 -1.96 15.01
C GLU A 29 -3.02 -1.90 15.65
N PHE A 30 -4.00 -1.28 14.98
CA PHE A 30 -5.38 -1.23 15.48
C PHE A 30 -5.98 -2.63 15.68
N LEU A 31 -5.80 -3.51 14.71
CA LEU A 31 -6.35 -4.87 14.72
C LEU A 31 -5.77 -5.71 15.88
N THR A 32 -4.54 -5.44 16.32
CA THR A 32 -3.96 -6.14 17.48
C THR A 32 -4.69 -5.88 18.81
N TYR A 33 -5.61 -4.92 18.87
CA TYR A 33 -6.44 -4.63 20.03
C TYR A 33 -7.80 -5.32 20.01
N LEU A 34 -8.15 -5.99 18.91
CA LEU A 34 -9.43 -6.65 18.72
C LEU A 34 -9.38 -8.10 19.19
N ASN A 35 -10.54 -8.63 19.54
CA ASN A 35 -10.70 -10.05 19.83
C ASN A 35 -11.09 -10.85 18.57
N ASP A 36 -11.03 -12.18 18.67
CA ASP A 36 -11.27 -13.09 17.55
C ASP A 36 -12.64 -12.91 16.88
N GLU A 37 -13.70 -12.67 17.67
CA GLU A 37 -15.05 -12.43 17.11
C GLU A 37 -15.10 -11.15 16.26
N GLN A 38 -14.44 -10.09 16.72
CA GLN A 38 -14.34 -8.83 15.98
C GLN A 38 -13.49 -8.97 14.72
N LEU A 39 -12.39 -9.71 14.80
CA LEU A 39 -11.53 -10.01 13.66
C LEU A 39 -12.30 -10.81 12.60
N LEU A 40 -13.01 -11.86 12.99
CA LEU A 40 -13.87 -12.63 12.09
C LEU A 40 -14.87 -11.74 11.36
N VAL A 41 -15.52 -10.79 12.05
CA VAL A 41 -16.48 -9.88 11.43
C VAL A 41 -15.83 -8.95 10.40
N ILE A 42 -14.63 -8.43 10.69
CA ILE A 42 -13.88 -7.56 9.77
C ILE A 42 -13.44 -8.34 8.52
N PHE A 43 -12.97 -9.56 8.74
CA PHE A 43 -12.30 -10.34 7.71
C PHE A 43 -13.21 -11.30 6.93
N LYS A 44 -14.43 -11.59 7.40
CA LYS A 44 -15.37 -12.58 6.82
C LYS A 44 -15.63 -12.49 5.32
N ASN A 45 -15.49 -11.30 4.75
CA ASN A 45 -15.79 -11.05 3.34
C ASN A 45 -14.54 -11.03 2.48
N TYR A 46 -13.34 -11.00 3.05
CA TYR A 46 -12.09 -10.98 2.31
C TYR A 46 -11.64 -12.41 2.02
N HIS A 47 -11.23 -12.63 0.78
CA HIS A 47 -10.63 -13.91 0.37
C HIS A 47 -9.11 -13.84 0.48
N ILE A 48 -8.55 -12.63 0.30
CA ILE A 48 -7.12 -12.39 0.26
C ILE A 48 -6.81 -11.10 1.02
N ILE A 49 -5.70 -11.10 1.75
CA ILE A 49 -5.10 -9.91 2.33
C ILE A 49 -3.72 -9.70 1.74
N PHE A 50 -3.48 -8.49 1.25
CA PHE A 50 -2.18 -8.02 0.83
C PHE A 50 -1.55 -7.13 1.90
N ILE A 51 -0.27 -7.36 2.15
CA ILE A 51 0.56 -6.52 3.00
C ILE A 51 1.71 -6.02 2.11
N PRO A 52 1.82 -4.71 1.84
CA PRO A 52 2.97 -4.18 1.12
C PRO A 52 4.29 -4.53 1.81
N GLU A 53 5.35 -4.78 1.05
CA GLU A 53 6.64 -5.21 1.62
C GLU A 53 7.22 -4.14 2.57
N TRP A 54 7.06 -2.84 2.27
CA TRP A 54 7.46 -1.78 3.21
C TRP A 54 6.70 -1.86 4.54
N VAL A 55 5.42 -2.26 4.51
CA VAL A 55 4.60 -2.47 5.72
C VAL A 55 5.08 -3.71 6.48
N ARG A 56 5.45 -4.78 5.77
CA ARG A 56 6.03 -5.99 6.38
C ARG A 56 7.29 -5.67 7.16
N LEU A 57 8.18 -4.84 6.61
CA LEU A 57 9.38 -4.37 7.30
C LEU A 57 9.01 -3.65 8.61
N GLU A 58 8.05 -2.71 8.56
CA GLU A 58 7.60 -2.00 9.75
C GLU A 58 6.92 -2.92 10.78
N ILE A 59 6.18 -3.95 10.35
CA ILE A 59 5.55 -4.95 11.23
C ILE A 59 6.62 -5.77 11.96
N ASN A 60 7.66 -6.20 11.25
CA ASN A 60 8.76 -6.99 11.79
C ASN A 60 9.59 -6.24 12.84
N ASP A 61 9.52 -4.91 12.88
CA ASP A 61 10.10 -4.11 13.96
C ASP A 61 9.34 -4.24 15.30
N SER A 62 8.24 -5.01 15.36
CA SER A 62 7.43 -5.23 16.56
C SER A 62 6.98 -6.67 16.71
N ASP A 63 7.47 -7.33 17.77
CA ASP A 63 7.06 -8.68 18.15
C ASP A 63 5.54 -8.84 18.29
N LYS A 64 4.85 -7.79 18.77
CA LYS A 64 3.38 -7.80 18.93
C LYS A 64 2.68 -7.90 17.57
N ARG A 65 3.07 -7.04 16.62
CA ARG A 65 2.46 -7.00 15.28
C ARG A 65 2.83 -8.23 14.46
N GLN A 66 4.07 -8.70 14.56
CA GLN A 66 4.50 -9.93 13.89
C GLN A 66 3.70 -11.15 14.37
N LYS A 67 3.63 -11.37 15.69
CA LYS A 67 2.82 -12.47 16.27
C LYS A 67 1.35 -12.38 15.89
N PHE A 68 0.83 -11.17 15.77
CA PHE A 68 -0.55 -10.95 15.34
C PHE A 68 -0.78 -11.43 13.90
N ILE A 69 0.07 -11.05 12.95
CA ILE A 69 -0.05 -11.51 11.56
C ILE A 69 0.06 -13.04 11.47
N ASP A 70 1.01 -13.64 12.20
CA ASP A 70 1.15 -15.09 12.28
C ASP A 70 -0.14 -15.75 12.81
N SER A 71 -0.74 -15.16 13.86
CA SER A 71 -1.99 -15.68 14.45
C SER A 71 -3.23 -15.51 13.57
N ILE A 72 -3.31 -14.45 12.75
CA ILE A 72 -4.42 -14.27 11.81
C ILE A 72 -4.46 -15.43 10.81
N ASN A 73 -3.29 -15.83 10.31
CA ASN A 73 -3.19 -16.88 9.30
C ASN A 73 -3.66 -18.25 9.85
N GLU A 74 -3.56 -18.45 11.17
CA GLU A 74 -4.07 -19.64 11.85
C GLU A 74 -5.57 -19.51 12.21
N LEU A 75 -6.02 -18.31 12.56
CA LEU A 75 -7.39 -18.04 13.01
C LEU A 75 -8.38 -17.96 11.84
N LEU A 76 -7.94 -17.44 10.70
CA LEU A 76 -8.77 -17.11 9.55
C LEU A 76 -8.32 -17.94 8.34
N ASP A 77 -9.26 -18.57 7.66
CA ASP A 77 -9.03 -19.26 6.37
C ASP A 77 -8.88 -18.23 5.24
N ILE A 78 -7.87 -17.37 5.34
CA ILE A 78 -7.63 -16.24 4.45
C ILE A 78 -6.16 -16.25 4.03
N ASP A 79 -5.93 -16.18 2.72
CA ASP A 79 -4.58 -16.10 2.20
C ASP A 79 -3.98 -14.70 2.45
N ILE A 80 -2.83 -14.65 3.13
CA ILE A 80 -2.04 -13.43 3.30
C ILE A 80 -0.84 -13.49 2.34
N TYR A 81 -0.69 -12.46 1.50
CA TYR A 81 0.47 -12.29 0.64
C TYR A 81 1.21 -10.98 0.94
N TYR A 82 2.53 -11.07 0.99
CA TYR A 82 3.40 -9.90 0.96
C TYR A 82 3.67 -9.53 -0.49
N ILE A 83 3.49 -8.26 -0.84
CA ILE A 83 3.70 -7.78 -2.21
C ILE A 83 4.72 -6.65 -2.20
N ASP A 84 5.80 -6.84 -2.95
CA ASP A 84 6.79 -5.80 -3.22
C ASP A 84 6.18 -4.74 -4.15
N GLU A 85 6.42 -3.46 -3.87
CA GLU A 85 5.82 -2.38 -4.66
C GLU A 85 6.36 -2.36 -6.10
N ASN A 86 7.53 -2.94 -6.35
CA ASN A 86 8.09 -3.13 -7.68
C ASN A 86 7.28 -4.14 -8.51
N ASP A 87 6.55 -5.06 -7.86
CA ASP A 87 5.76 -6.10 -8.53
C ASP A 87 4.37 -5.61 -8.96
N TYR A 88 3.93 -4.43 -8.51
CA TYR A 88 2.63 -3.86 -8.89
C TYR A 88 2.49 -3.65 -10.40
N LEU A 89 3.58 -3.34 -11.09
CA LEU A 89 3.59 -3.17 -12.55
C LEU A 89 3.22 -4.46 -13.27
N GLU A 90 3.72 -5.59 -12.78
CA GLU A 90 3.39 -6.89 -13.34
C GLU A 90 1.90 -7.20 -13.14
N LEU A 91 1.33 -6.86 -11.97
CA LEU A 91 -0.10 -7.05 -11.68
C LEU A 91 -1.02 -6.24 -12.61
N VAL A 92 -0.57 -5.09 -13.12
CA VAL A 92 -1.36 -4.25 -14.04
C VAL A 92 -1.02 -4.46 -15.51
N ASP A 93 -0.39 -5.58 -15.87
CA ASP A 93 0.05 -5.88 -17.26
C ASP A 93 0.98 -4.80 -17.84
N SER A 94 1.88 -4.26 -17.02
CA SER A 94 2.78 -3.16 -17.40
C SER A 94 2.02 -1.96 -17.99
N ARG A 95 0.81 -1.70 -17.45
CA ARG A 95 0.03 -0.50 -17.75
C ARG A 95 0.41 0.64 -16.81
N ASP A 96 1.70 0.98 -16.82
CA ASP A 96 2.33 2.05 -16.05
C ASP A 96 1.50 3.35 -16.03
N LEU A 97 1.13 3.81 -17.22
CA LEU A 97 0.35 5.03 -17.40
C LEU A 97 -1.02 4.97 -16.71
N LEU A 98 -1.67 3.81 -16.72
CA LEU A 98 -2.96 3.63 -16.05
C LEU A 98 -2.79 3.67 -14.53
N LEU A 99 -1.77 2.99 -14.00
CA LEU A 99 -1.45 3.01 -12.58
C LEU A 99 -1.14 4.43 -12.09
N MET A 100 -0.37 5.20 -12.87
CA MET A 100 -0.11 6.62 -12.59
C MET A 100 -1.38 7.47 -12.62
N LYS A 101 -2.26 7.28 -13.61
CA LYS A 101 -3.54 8.00 -13.70
C LYS A 101 -4.40 7.74 -12.46
N ILE A 102 -4.47 6.49 -12.00
CA ILE A 102 -5.16 6.12 -10.76
C ILE A 102 -4.52 6.80 -9.56
N PHE A 103 -3.20 6.67 -9.40
CA PHE A 103 -2.46 7.25 -8.28
C PHE A 103 -2.66 8.78 -8.20
N PHE A 104 -2.50 9.50 -9.31
CA PHE A 104 -2.71 10.95 -9.34
C PHE A 104 -4.16 11.34 -9.06
N SER A 105 -5.13 10.54 -9.52
CA SER A 105 -6.54 10.75 -9.17
C SER A 105 -6.78 10.59 -7.67
N CYS A 106 -6.14 9.62 -7.01
CA CYS A 106 -6.21 9.45 -5.56
C CYS A 106 -5.56 10.60 -4.79
N CYS A 107 -4.46 11.18 -5.31
CA CYS A 107 -3.78 12.30 -4.68
C CYS A 107 -4.48 13.65 -4.91
N PHE A 108 -5.30 13.77 -5.96
CA PHE A 108 -5.95 15.02 -6.36
C PHE A 108 -6.68 15.76 -5.21
N PRO A 109 -7.44 15.08 -4.31
CA PRO A 109 -8.10 15.74 -3.19
C PRO A 109 -7.15 16.31 -2.13
N ILE A 110 -5.89 15.83 -2.09
CA ILE A 110 -4.89 16.26 -1.13
C ILE A 110 -4.12 17.43 -1.75
N ALA A 111 -4.63 18.65 -1.56
CA ALA A 111 -4.15 19.86 -2.26
C ALA A 111 -2.63 20.07 -2.25
N GLU A 112 -1.96 19.79 -1.12
CA GLU A 112 -0.51 19.92 -1.00
C GLU A 112 0.25 18.87 -1.82
N VAL A 113 -0.19 17.61 -1.76
CA VAL A 113 0.38 16.51 -2.52
C VAL A 113 0.14 16.73 -4.02
N ASN A 114 -1.07 17.13 -4.40
CA ASN A 114 -1.38 17.50 -5.77
C ASN A 114 -0.49 18.66 -6.26
N SER A 115 -0.35 19.73 -5.47
CA SER A 115 0.56 20.85 -5.79
C SER A 115 2.01 20.39 -5.94
N PHE A 116 2.47 19.48 -5.08
CA PHE A 116 3.80 18.89 -5.16
C PHE A 116 3.98 18.08 -6.46
N ILE A 117 3.03 17.19 -6.79
CA ILE A 117 3.05 16.36 -8.00
C ILE A 117 3.10 17.25 -9.25
N GLN A 118 2.22 18.25 -9.34
CA GLN A 118 2.15 19.17 -10.48
C GLN A 118 3.49 19.89 -10.70
N LYS A 119 4.13 20.37 -9.63
CA LYS A 119 5.37 21.14 -9.70
C LYS A 119 6.63 20.29 -9.92
N ASN A 120 6.70 19.12 -9.31
CA ASN A 120 7.95 18.35 -9.22
C ASN A 120 7.98 17.11 -10.11
N ILE A 121 6.82 16.63 -10.55
CA ILE A 121 6.70 15.40 -11.35
C ILE A 121 6.16 15.73 -12.72
N ILE A 122 4.92 16.25 -12.80
CA ILE A 122 4.25 16.54 -14.08
C ILE A 122 4.95 17.70 -14.81
N LYS A 123 5.32 18.77 -14.09
CA LYS A 123 6.07 19.92 -14.65
C LYS A 123 5.44 20.51 -15.92
N GLY A 124 4.11 20.47 -16.02
CA GLY A 124 3.36 20.97 -17.17
C GLY A 124 3.44 20.09 -18.42
N LYS A 125 3.96 18.87 -18.32
CA LYS A 125 3.92 17.87 -19.40
C LYS A 125 2.63 17.08 -19.36
N GLU A 126 2.23 16.52 -20.50
CA GLU A 126 1.22 15.46 -20.53
C GLU A 126 1.78 14.21 -19.84
N LEU A 127 0.91 13.36 -19.27
CA LEU A 127 1.35 12.20 -18.51
C LEU A 127 2.15 11.20 -19.35
N GLU A 128 1.79 11.10 -20.62
CA GLU A 128 2.43 10.27 -21.64
C GLU A 128 3.87 10.73 -21.95
N ASP A 129 4.21 11.99 -21.66
CA ASP A 129 5.52 12.61 -21.93
C ASP A 129 6.44 12.67 -20.69
N ILE A 130 5.98 12.12 -19.56
CA ILE A 130 6.77 12.01 -18.33
C ILE A 130 7.69 10.80 -18.47
N GLU A 131 9.01 11.02 -18.46
CA GLU A 131 9.97 9.93 -18.28
C GLU A 131 9.85 9.39 -16.86
N ILE A 132 9.48 8.11 -16.74
CA ILE A 132 9.12 7.52 -15.45
C ILE A 132 10.30 6.74 -14.86
N GLU A 133 10.98 7.36 -13.91
CA GLU A 133 11.81 6.62 -12.94
C GLU A 133 10.99 6.40 -11.67
N TYR A 134 10.22 5.31 -11.63
CA TYR A 134 9.24 5.02 -10.56
C TYR A 134 9.80 5.20 -9.17
N ASN A 135 10.95 4.57 -8.93
CA ASN A 135 11.61 4.59 -7.63
C ASN A 135 12.07 5.99 -7.23
N VAL A 136 12.45 6.84 -8.18
CA VAL A 136 12.92 8.20 -7.91
C VAL A 136 11.76 9.11 -7.55
N TRP A 137 10.68 9.09 -8.33
CA TRP A 137 9.54 9.96 -8.04
C TRP A 137 8.77 9.51 -6.80
N LEU A 138 8.58 8.19 -6.59
CA LEU A 138 7.94 7.65 -5.39
C LEU A 138 8.70 8.07 -4.15
N LYS A 139 10.02 7.86 -4.13
CA LYS A 139 10.88 8.31 -3.03
C LYS A 139 10.74 9.81 -2.78
N ASN A 140 10.73 10.62 -3.84
CA ASN A 140 10.60 12.07 -3.71
C ASN A 140 9.23 12.49 -3.14
N ILE A 141 8.13 11.84 -3.55
CA ILE A 141 6.81 12.06 -2.93
C ILE A 141 6.84 11.67 -1.45
N TYR A 142 7.37 10.49 -1.11
CA TYR A 142 7.41 10.03 0.28
C TYR A 142 8.23 10.96 1.18
N GLU A 143 9.39 11.41 0.69
CA GLU A 143 10.31 12.25 1.47
C GLU A 143 9.87 13.71 1.54
N ASN A 144 9.22 14.24 0.49
CA ASN A 144 8.98 15.67 0.34
C ASN A 144 7.51 16.05 0.12
N GLY A 145 6.71 15.19 -0.53
CA GLY A 145 5.30 15.43 -0.82
C GLY A 145 4.38 15.35 0.40
N PHE A 146 4.78 14.63 1.45
CA PHE A 146 4.04 14.48 2.71
C PHE A 146 4.71 15.15 3.92
N LYS A 147 5.68 16.05 3.70
CA LYS A 147 6.28 16.84 4.79
C LYS A 147 5.19 17.65 5.49
N GLY A 148 4.96 17.39 6.77
CA GLY A 148 4.17 18.26 7.63
C GLY A 148 5.08 19.12 8.51
N ASP A 149 4.48 19.81 9.48
CA ASP A 149 5.17 20.82 10.28
C ASP A 149 6.21 20.24 11.24
N TYR A 150 7.23 21.05 11.54
CA TYR A 150 8.13 20.79 12.65
C TYR A 150 7.36 20.98 13.97
N LEU A 151 7.34 19.94 14.80
CA LEU A 151 6.87 20.04 16.17
C LEU A 151 7.84 20.88 16.99
N ALA A 152 7.36 21.51 18.06
CA ALA A 152 8.17 22.33 18.96
C ALA A 152 9.38 21.59 19.59
N ASN A 153 9.39 20.25 19.55
CA ASN A 153 10.49 19.39 19.99
C ASN A 153 11.48 19.00 18.88
N GLY A 154 11.41 19.64 17.70
CA GLY A 154 12.30 19.41 16.57
C GLY A 154 11.97 18.19 15.71
N ARG A 155 10.92 17.41 16.04
CA ARG A 155 10.48 16.26 15.22
C ARG A 155 9.64 16.74 14.04
N ILE A 156 9.86 16.18 12.86
CA ILE A 156 9.01 16.43 11.69
C ILE A 156 7.74 15.58 11.85
N LYS A 157 6.58 16.23 11.93
CA LYS A 157 5.30 15.53 11.82
C LYS A 157 5.08 15.25 10.34
N ARG A 158 5.28 14.00 9.88
CA ARG A 158 4.84 13.62 8.54
C ARG A 158 3.32 13.67 8.52
N LYS A 159 2.72 14.20 7.45
CA LYS A 159 1.28 14.01 7.24
C LYS A 159 1.14 12.53 6.91
N ASN A 160 0.64 11.75 7.87
CA ASN A 160 0.47 10.32 7.67
C ASN A 160 -0.38 10.15 6.41
N ALA A 161 0.22 9.58 5.36
CA ALA A 161 -0.52 8.91 4.31
C ALA A 161 -1.02 7.62 4.97
N GLY A 162 -2.20 7.71 5.57
CA GLY A 162 -3.04 6.54 5.73
C GLY A 162 -3.58 6.15 4.36
#